data_AF-A0A4S1M7B2-F1
#
_entry.id   AF-A0A4S1M7B2-F1
#
_cell.length_a   1.000
_cell.length_b   1.000
_cell.length_c   1.000
_cell.angle_alpha   90.00
_cell.angle_beta   90.00
_cell.angle_gamma   90.00
#
_symmetry.space_group_name_H-M   'P 1'
#
loop_
_entity.id
_entity.type
_entity.pdbx_description
1 polymer ?
#
loop_
_entity_poly.entity_id
_entity_poly.type
_entity_poly.pdbx_seq_one_letter_code
_entity_poly.pdbx_strand_id
1 'polypeptide(L)'
;AMLGRLIADSGGAQRIAMTLVNKFGEKNIQWAVVIASFIIGVALFFEVGLVLLIPIVFAISRELKISILYLGIPMTAALSVTHGFLPPHPGPTAIAGELGANIGEVLLYGIIVAIPTVLLAGPLFTKLAKKIVPQSFEKMGR
;
A
#
# COMPACT_ATOMS: atom_id res chain seq x y z
N ALA A 1 -9.06 13.26 -9.97
CA ALA A 1 -9.80 12.00 -9.75
C ALA A 1 -9.95 11.13 -11.02
N MET A 2 -10.11 11.69 -12.23
CA MET A 2 -10.33 10.87 -13.44
C MET A 2 -9.12 10.00 -13.85
N LEU A 3 -7.88 10.50 -13.75
CA LEU A 3 -6.67 9.75 -14.13
C LEU A 3 -6.50 8.45 -13.33
N GLY A 4 -6.64 8.50 -12.00
CA GLY A 4 -6.56 7.31 -11.14
C GLY A 4 -7.62 6.28 -11.52
N ARG A 5 -8.87 6.73 -11.73
CA ARG A 5 -9.97 5.87 -12.16
C ARG A 5 -9.71 5.23 -13.53
N LEU A 6 -9.20 5.99 -14.50
CA LEU A 6 -8.82 5.45 -15.81
C LEU A 6 -7.70 4.41 -15.72
N ILE A 7 -6.72 4.61 -14.83
CA ILE A 7 -5.63 3.64 -14.60
C ILE A 7 -6.15 2.36 -13.91
N ALA A 8 -7.14 2.47 -13.02
CA ALA A 8 -7.79 1.32 -12.41
C ALA A 8 -8.67 0.57 -13.43
N ASP A 9 -9.54 1.28 -14.13
CA ASP A 9 -10.52 0.70 -15.07
C ASP A 9 -9.85 0.06 -16.30
N SER A 10 -8.69 0.56 -16.72
CA SER A 10 -7.88 -0.03 -17.81
C SER A 10 -7.09 -1.28 -17.41
N GLY A 11 -7.10 -1.65 -16.13
CA GLY A 11 -6.25 -2.71 -15.58
C GLY A 11 -4.77 -2.32 -15.43
N GLY A 12 -4.41 -1.05 -15.70
CA GLY A 12 -3.05 -0.54 -15.58
C GLY A 12 -2.50 -0.67 -14.15
N ALA A 13 -3.31 -0.34 -13.14
CA ALA A 13 -2.93 -0.52 -11.74
C ALA A 13 -2.62 -1.99 -11.39
N GLN A 14 -3.42 -2.93 -11.89
CA GLN A 14 -3.18 -4.37 -11.70
C GLN A 14 -1.88 -4.80 -12.39
N ARG A 15 -1.62 -4.32 -13.62
CA ARG A 15 -0.38 -4.61 -14.35
C ARG A 15 0.85 -4.08 -13.61
N ILE A 16 0.79 -2.88 -13.04
CA ILE A 16 1.87 -2.29 -12.25
C ILE A 16 2.16 -3.16 -11.02
N ALA A 17 1.12 -3.53 -10.26
CA ALA A 17 1.26 -4.37 -9.07
C ALA A 17 1.92 -5.72 -9.40
N MET A 18 1.40 -6.45 -10.40
CA MET A 18 1.96 -7.74 -10.82
C MET A 18 3.40 -7.60 -11.35
N THR A 19 3.69 -6.53 -12.10
CA THR A 19 5.05 -6.31 -12.64
C THR A 19 6.07 -6.08 -11.53
N LEU A 20 5.74 -5.25 -10.53
CA LEU A 20 6.63 -4.98 -9.40
C LEU A 20 6.84 -6.24 -8.56
N VAL A 21 5.78 -6.98 -8.28
CA VAL A 21 5.83 -8.26 -7.58
C VAL A 21 6.74 -9.26 -8.29
N ASN A 22 6.54 -9.45 -9.60
CA ASN A 22 7.32 -10.41 -10.39
C ASN A 22 8.80 -10.01 -10.50
N LYS A 23 9.11 -8.70 -10.48
CA LYS A 23 10.48 -8.19 -10.64
C LYS A 23 11.33 -8.30 -9.38
N PHE A 24 10.74 -8.12 -8.20
CA PHE A 24 11.49 -8.10 -6.93
C PHE A 24 11.90 -9.49 -6.43
N GLY A 25 11.28 -10.55 -6.96
CA GLY A 25 11.53 -11.93 -6.59
C GLY A 25 10.98 -12.31 -5.20
N GLU A 26 10.95 -13.61 -4.92
CA GLU A 26 10.31 -14.15 -3.70
C GLU A 26 10.90 -13.58 -2.40
N LYS A 27 12.22 -13.35 -2.38
CA LYS A 27 12.94 -12.88 -1.18
C LYS A 27 12.51 -11.49 -0.73
N ASN A 28 12.07 -10.63 -1.65
CA ASN A 28 11.73 -9.23 -1.38
C ASN A 28 10.26 -8.92 -1.62
N ILE A 29 9.41 -9.95 -1.65
CA ILE A 29 7.99 -9.80 -1.99
C ILE A 29 7.23 -8.82 -1.08
N GLN A 30 7.56 -8.78 0.22
CA GLN A 30 6.94 -7.84 1.15
C GLN A 30 7.23 -6.38 0.76
N TRP A 31 8.46 -6.09 0.34
CA TRP A 31 8.86 -4.77 -0.13
C TRP A 31 8.22 -4.42 -1.46
N ALA A 32 8.10 -5.40 -2.36
CA ALA A 32 7.41 -5.23 -3.63
C ALA A 32 5.95 -4.80 -3.41
N VAL A 33 5.26 -5.46 -2.47
CA VAL A 33 3.89 -5.13 -2.08
C VAL A 33 3.82 -3.73 -1.49
N VAL A 34 4.71 -3.36 -0.56
CA VAL A 34 4.73 -2.00 0.02
C VAL A 34 4.89 -0.92 -1.06
N ILE A 35 5.85 -1.10 -1.97
CA ILE A 35 6.13 -0.12 -3.03
C ILE A 35 4.95 -0.04 -4.01
N ALA A 36 4.41 -1.18 -4.42
CA ALA A 36 3.24 -1.24 -5.30
C ALA A 36 2.03 -0.55 -4.65
N SER A 37 1.75 -0.86 -3.37
CA SER A 37 0.69 -0.22 -2.59
C SER A 37 0.88 1.27 -2.44
N PHE A 38 2.10 1.74 -2.20
CA PHE A 38 2.39 3.16 -2.09
C PHE A 38 2.13 3.89 -3.42
N ILE A 39 2.65 3.36 -4.53
CA ILE A 39 2.44 3.94 -5.87
C ILE A 39 0.96 3.98 -6.23
N ILE A 40 0.26 2.86 -6.00
CA ILE A 40 -1.18 2.77 -6.27
C ILE A 40 -1.97 3.71 -5.37
N GLY A 41 -1.62 3.79 -4.09
CA GLY A 41 -2.29 4.63 -3.10
C GLY A 41 -2.07 6.12 -3.29
N VAL A 42 -1.09 6.56 -4.08
CA VAL A 42 -0.97 7.95 -4.54
C VAL A 42 -2.05 8.29 -5.58
N ALA A 43 -2.41 7.32 -6.42
CA ALA A 43 -3.32 7.53 -7.55
C ALA A 43 -4.78 7.15 -7.25
N LEU A 44 -4.99 6.17 -6.37
CA LEU A 44 -6.29 5.58 -6.05
C LEU A 44 -6.68 5.86 -4.60
N PHE A 45 -7.99 5.90 -4.37
CA PHE A 45 -8.56 5.87 -3.03
C PHE A 45 -8.23 4.57 -2.30
N PHE A 46 -8.20 4.63 -0.96
CA PHE A 46 -7.86 3.50 -0.11
C PHE A 46 -8.71 2.27 -0.44
N GLU A 47 -10.03 2.43 -0.51
CA GLU A 47 -10.98 1.34 -0.73
C GLU A 47 -10.77 0.68 -2.09
N VAL A 48 -10.55 1.49 -3.13
CA VAL A 48 -10.33 1.01 -4.50
C VAL A 48 -8.99 0.28 -4.60
N GLY A 49 -7.92 0.87 -4.05
CA GLY A 49 -6.60 0.24 -4.00
C GLY A 49 -6.61 -1.07 -3.22
N LEU A 50 -7.36 -1.13 -2.11
CA LEU A 50 -7.52 -2.32 -1.29
C LEU A 50 -8.20 -3.45 -2.06
N VAL A 51 -9.36 -3.18 -2.68
CA VAL A 51 -10.09 -4.18 -3.49
C VAL A 51 -9.24 -4.71 -4.64
N LEU A 52 -8.40 -3.85 -5.24
CA LEU A 52 -7.49 -4.25 -6.32
C LEU A 52 -6.33 -5.14 -5.84
N LEU A 53 -5.72 -4.80 -4.70
CA LEU A 53 -4.51 -5.49 -4.22
C LEU A 53 -4.79 -6.77 -3.44
N ILE A 54 -5.96 -6.87 -2.78
CA ILE A 54 -6.38 -8.09 -2.07
C ILE A 54 -6.19 -9.36 -2.93
N PRO A 55 -6.80 -9.50 -4.12
CA PRO A 55 -6.68 -10.74 -4.90
C PRO A 55 -5.23 -11.04 -5.30
N ILE A 56 -4.41 -10.01 -5.54
CA ILE A 56 -2.99 -10.15 -5.87
C ILE A 56 -2.22 -10.68 -4.66
N VAL A 57 -2.43 -10.09 -3.47
CA VAL A 57 -1.81 -10.55 -2.22
C VAL A 57 -2.22 -11.98 -1.88
N PHE A 58 -3.49 -12.35 -2.08
CA PHE A 58 -3.96 -13.72 -1.90
C PHE A 58 -3.28 -14.70 -2.87
N ALA A 59 -3.15 -14.34 -4.15
CA ALA A 59 -2.48 -15.17 -5.14
C ALA A 59 -1.01 -15.43 -4.76
N ILE A 60 -0.28 -14.36 -4.43
CA ILE A 60 1.13 -14.42 -4.00
C ILE A 60 1.29 -15.25 -2.72
N SER A 61 0.44 -15.01 -1.73
CA SER A 61 0.46 -15.72 -0.45
C SER A 61 0.30 -17.22 -0.65
N ARG A 62 -0.61 -17.64 -1.55
CA ARG A 62 -0.81 -19.05 -1.90
C ARG A 62 0.37 -19.64 -2.67
N GLU A 63 0.88 -18.91 -3.66
CA GLU A 63 1.99 -19.35 -4.52
C GLU A 63 3.28 -19.54 -3.71
N LEU A 64 3.64 -18.55 -2.89
CA LEU A 64 4.85 -18.56 -2.06
C LEU A 64 4.65 -19.31 -0.73
N LYS A 65 3.44 -19.79 -0.44
CA LYS A 65 3.06 -20.46 0.81
C LYS A 65 3.49 -19.65 2.03
N ILE A 66 3.19 -18.35 2.03
CA ILE A 66 3.44 -17.43 3.15
C ILE A 66 2.11 -16.88 3.68
N SER A 67 2.07 -16.41 4.93
CA SER A 67 0.84 -15.87 5.50
C SER A 67 0.35 -14.62 4.75
N ILE A 68 -0.96 -14.53 4.55
CA ILE A 68 -1.61 -13.35 3.98
C ILE A 68 -1.32 -12.12 4.84
N LEU A 69 -1.31 -12.25 6.17
CA LEU A 69 -1.05 -11.12 7.07
C LEU A 69 0.36 -10.55 6.90
N TYR A 70 1.32 -11.38 6.51
CA TYR A 70 2.70 -10.95 6.26
C TYR A 70 2.79 -9.92 5.11
N LEU A 71 1.88 -10.00 4.13
CA LEU A 71 1.79 -9.10 2.99
C LEU A 71 0.68 -8.05 3.15
N GLY A 72 -0.43 -8.45 3.77
CA GLY A 72 -1.63 -7.63 3.94
C GLY A 72 -1.43 -6.47 4.90
N ILE A 73 -0.72 -6.67 6.01
CA ILE A 73 -0.45 -5.58 6.97
C ILE A 73 0.41 -4.46 6.32
N PRO A 74 1.54 -4.76 5.66
CA PRO A 74 2.30 -3.72 4.96
C PRO A 74 1.54 -3.08 3.81
N MET A 75 0.71 -3.84 3.08
CA MET A 75 -0.15 -3.33 2.01
C MET A 75 -1.15 -2.30 2.55
N THR A 76 -1.91 -2.63 3.60
CA THR A 76 -2.91 -1.73 4.17
C THR A 76 -2.27 -0.51 4.80
N ALA A 77 -1.12 -0.66 5.47
CA ALA A 77 -0.35 0.46 6.01
C ALA A 77 0.08 1.43 4.91
N ALA A 78 0.64 0.92 3.81
CA ALA A 78 1.05 1.75 2.68
C ALA A 78 -0.13 2.51 2.05
N LEU A 79 -1.23 1.82 1.74
CA LEU A 79 -2.43 2.44 1.17
C LEU A 79 -3.06 3.47 2.12
N SER A 80 -3.13 3.17 3.41
CA SER A 80 -3.75 4.03 4.41
C SER A 80 -2.96 5.33 4.59
N VAL A 81 -1.63 5.22 4.71
CA VAL A 81 -0.77 6.40 4.86
C VAL A 81 -0.82 7.28 3.62
N THR A 82 -0.72 6.71 2.41
CA THR A 82 -0.80 7.53 1.18
C THR A 82 -2.14 8.24 1.05
N HIS A 83 -3.24 7.56 1.36
CA HIS A 83 -4.58 8.12 1.28
C HIS A 83 -4.79 9.25 2.31
N GLY A 84 -4.28 9.08 3.53
CA GLY A 84 -4.46 10.04 4.61
C GLY A 84 -3.48 11.21 4.59
N PHE A 85 -2.29 11.06 4.02
CA PHE A 85 -1.20 12.03 4.19
C PHE A 85 -0.94 12.86 2.92
N LEU A 86 -1.27 12.34 1.73
CA LEU A 86 -0.80 12.92 0.48
C LEU A 86 -1.93 13.61 -0.30
N PRO A 87 -1.78 14.90 -0.67
CA PRO A 87 -2.55 15.48 -1.76
C PRO A 87 -2.31 14.69 -3.07
N PRO A 88 -3.28 14.57 -3.99
CA PRO A 88 -4.53 15.34 -4.08
C PRO A 88 -5.74 14.68 -3.39
N HIS A 89 -5.54 13.86 -2.34
CA HIS A 89 -6.66 13.26 -1.62
C HIS A 89 -7.54 14.33 -0.94
N PRO A 90 -8.87 14.12 -0.87
CA PRO A 90 -9.80 15.14 -0.41
C PRO A 90 -9.45 15.72 0.96
N GLY A 91 -9.07 14.88 1.93
CA GLY A 91 -8.69 15.32 3.28
C GLY A 91 -7.47 16.24 3.29
N PRO A 92 -6.28 15.77 2.88
CA PRO A 92 -5.07 16.60 2.80
C PRO A 92 -5.24 17.84 1.93
N THR A 93 -5.98 17.73 0.82
CA THR A 93 -6.19 18.85 -0.11
C THR A 93 -7.13 19.90 0.47
N ALA A 94 -8.19 19.49 1.18
CA ALA A 94 -9.10 20.42 1.83
C ALA A 94 -8.38 21.20 2.94
N ILE A 95 -7.57 20.52 3.76
CA ILE A 95 -6.77 21.17 4.81
C ILE A 95 -5.75 22.14 4.20
N ALA A 96 -5.07 21.75 3.13
CA ALA A 96 -4.14 22.62 2.42
C ALA A 96 -4.85 23.87 1.86
N GLY A 97 -6.05 23.70 1.30
CA GLY A 97 -6.87 24.81 0.81
C GLY A 97 -7.31 25.77 1.91
N GLU A 98 -7.79 25.25 3.03
CA GLU A 98 -8.27 26.05 4.17
C GLU A 98 -7.13 26.83 4.84
N LEU A 99 -5.94 26.23 4.92
CA LEU A 99 -4.75 26.88 5.50
C LEU A 99 -4.00 27.77 4.50
N GLY A 100 -4.44 27.85 3.24
CA GLY A 100 -3.74 28.58 2.18
C GLY A 100 -2.35 28.01 1.85
N ALA A 101 -2.12 26.73 2.14
CA ALA A 101 -0.83 26.06 1.96
C ALA A 101 -0.62 25.61 0.51
N ASN A 102 0.64 25.63 0.06
CA ASN A 102 0.99 25.14 -1.28
C ASN A 102 0.86 23.62 -1.35
N ILE A 103 0.02 23.11 -2.27
CA ILE A 103 -0.24 21.67 -2.44
C ILE A 103 1.04 20.87 -2.73
N GLY A 104 1.98 21.44 -3.48
CA GLY A 104 3.26 20.80 -3.79
C GLY A 104 4.15 20.65 -2.57
N GLU A 105 4.17 21.65 -1.68
CA GLU A 105 4.90 21.58 -0.41
C GLU A 105 4.27 20.57 0.54
N VAL A 106 2.94 20.58 0.67
CA VAL A 106 2.21 19.60 1.49
C VAL A 106 2.45 18.18 0.98
N LEU A 107 2.49 17.97 -0.34
CA LEU A 107 2.86 16.69 -0.93
C LEU A 107 4.29 16.29 -0.58
N LEU A 108 5.25 17.21 -0.70
CA LEU A 108 6.66 16.93 -0.39
C LEU A 108 6.84 16.52 1.07
N TYR A 109 6.33 17.33 2.01
CA TYR A 109 6.37 17.00 3.44
C TYR A 109 5.58 15.74 3.75
N GLY A 110 4.42 15.57 3.11
CA GLY A 110 3.60 14.37 3.21
C GLY A 110 4.38 13.12 2.85
N ILE A 111 5.14 13.11 1.74
CA ILE A 111 5.97 11.96 1.34
C ILE A 111 7.09 11.71 2.34
N ILE A 112 7.76 12.77 2.80
CA ILE A 112 8.84 12.67 3.80
C ILE A 112 8.35 12.00 5.09
N VAL A 113 7.13 12.30 5.53
CA VAL A 113 6.52 11.70 6.73
C VAL A 113 5.87 10.33 6.41
N ALA A 114 5.34 10.15 5.21
CA ALA A 114 4.70 8.91 4.80
C ALA A 114 5.67 7.74 4.75
N ILE A 115 6.88 7.94 4.19
CA ILE A 115 7.89 6.89 4.10
C ILE A 115 8.20 6.24 5.47
N PRO A 116 8.66 6.98 6.50
CA PRO A 116 8.94 6.39 7.80
C PRO A 116 7.69 5.79 8.44
N THR A 117 6.53 6.42 8.26
CA THR A 117 5.26 5.90 8.80
C THR A 117 4.92 4.53 8.20
N VAL A 118 5.04 4.36 6.88
CA VAL A 118 4.80 3.07 6.20
C VAL A 118 5.82 2.02 6.63
N LEU A 119 7.09 2.40 6.81
CA LEU A 119 8.13 1.47 7.27
C LEU A 119 7.84 0.94 8.69
N LEU A 120 7.42 1.84 9.58
CA LEU A 120 7.10 1.53 10.97
C LEU A 120 5.81 0.73 11.09
N ALA A 121 4.72 1.21 10.49
CA ALA A 121 3.38 0.61 10.57
C ALA A 121 3.20 -0.62 9.67
N GLY A 122 4.03 -0.79 8.64
CA GLY A 122 3.97 -1.90 7.71
C GLY A 122 4.96 -3.02 8.06
N PRO A 123 6.13 -3.11 7.40
CA PRO A 123 7.07 -4.22 7.61
C PRO A 123 7.56 -4.39 9.05
N LEU A 124 7.85 -3.29 9.76
CA LEU A 124 8.37 -3.38 11.12
C LEU A 124 7.29 -3.85 12.10
N PHE A 125 6.10 -3.25 12.03
CA PHE A 125 4.94 -3.70 12.81
C PHE A 125 4.57 -5.14 12.49
N THR A 126 4.64 -5.58 11.23
CA THR A 126 4.40 -6.98 10.85
C THR A 126 5.33 -7.95 11.58
N LYS A 127 6.61 -7.60 11.74
CA LYS A 127 7.57 -8.42 12.51
C LYS A 127 7.17 -8.49 13.98
N LEU A 128 6.72 -7.38 14.56
CA LEU A 128 6.25 -7.34 15.94
C LEU A 128 4.95 -8.14 16.12
N ALA A 129 3.97 -7.95 15.24
CA ALA A 129 2.70 -8.68 15.23
C ALA A 129 2.93 -10.19 15.12
N LYS A 130 3.86 -10.64 14.27
CA LYS A 130 4.25 -12.05 14.18
C LYS A 130 4.84 -12.61 15.48
N LYS A 131 5.54 -11.79 16.27
CA LYS A 131 6.08 -12.19 17.57
C LYS A 131 4.99 -12.26 18.65
N ILE A 132 4.01 -11.36 18.61
CA ILE A 132 2.93 -11.29 19.61
C ILE A 132 1.88 -12.37 19.36
N VAL A 133 1.46 -12.56 18.11
CA VAL A 133 0.40 -13.49 17.73
C VAL A 133 0.87 -14.42 16.60
N PRO A 134 1.83 -15.32 16.86
CA PRO A 134 2.42 -16.17 15.83
C PRO A 134 1.39 -17.10 15.15
N GLN A 135 0.36 -17.52 15.88
CA GLN A 135 -0.72 -18.39 15.37
C GLN A 135 -1.47 -17.77 14.19
N SER A 136 -1.67 -16.44 14.18
CA SER A 136 -2.33 -15.74 13.07
C SER A 136 -1.47 -15.68 11.80
N PHE A 137 -0.15 -15.91 11.93
CA PHE A 137 0.79 -15.94 10.83
C PHE A 137 1.08 -17.37 10.34
N GLU A 138 0.36 -18.37 10.84
CA GLU A 138 0.40 -19.71 10.26
C GLU A 138 -0.19 -19.69 8.84
N LYS A 139 0.34 -20.57 7.99
CA LYS A 139 -0.01 -20.59 6.57
C LYS A 139 -1.48 -20.99 6.43
N MET A 140 -2.30 -20.12 5.84
CA MET A 140 -3.59 -20.54 5.28
C MET A 140 -3.30 -21.46 4.09
N GLY A 141 -3.33 -22.76 4.33
CA GLY A 141 -3.03 -23.77 3.33
C GLY A 141 -2.70 -25.13 3.96
N ARG A 142 -3.68 -25.72 4.63
CA ARG A 142 -3.93 -27.17 4.54
C ARG A 142 -5.21 -27.35 3.74
#